data_AF-A0A8J2Y4S5-F1
#
_entry.id   AF-A0A8J2Y4S5-F1
#
_cell.length_a   1.000
_cell.length_b   1.000
_cell.length_c   1.000
_cell.angle_alpha   90.00
_cell.angle_beta   90.00
_cell.angle_gamma   90.00
#
_symmetry.space_group_name_H-M   'P 1'
#
loop_
_entity.id
_entity.type
_entity.pdbx_description
1 polymer ?
#
loop_
_entity_poly.entity_id
_entity_poly.type
_entity_poly.pdbx_seq_one_letter_code
_entity_poly.pdbx_strand_id
1 'polypeptide(L)'
;MKILPPETTTATASQTAPTGYSERQDLVQAARKLENTPWPEVTEASLANRMVSVLFGREDVAEGTSREDALEVYVASLSAAPSSAPSTLMRHADNTLRAARTVAERGRLAATAINPSTDDIAVLEEAIGDVRASRDMYIAALKQLKSDGHMIPDGDVAELQAAFSQTIRDIGSTADLVAERSMAKHQTSELAASETTAQ
;
A
#
# COMPACT_ATOMS: atom_id res chain seq x y z
N MET A 1 41.77 -13.92 54.56
CA MET A 1 41.93 -13.83 53.09
C MET A 1 40.58 -14.14 52.46
N LYS A 2 39.93 -13.14 51.86
CA LYS A 2 38.60 -13.25 51.25
C LYS A 2 38.81 -13.08 49.74
N ILE A 3 38.65 -14.14 48.97
CA ILE A 3 38.83 -14.12 47.50
C ILE A 3 37.46 -13.82 46.89
N LEU A 4 37.34 -12.68 46.22
CA LEU A 4 36.17 -12.31 45.39
C LEU A 4 36.24 -13.06 44.05
N PRO A 5 35.12 -13.57 43.50
CA PRO A 5 35.07 -14.07 42.14
C PRO A 5 35.04 -12.92 41.12
N PRO A 6 35.49 -13.13 39.86
CA PRO A 6 35.56 -12.08 38.85
C PRO A 6 34.17 -11.74 38.28
N GLU A 7 33.92 -10.44 38.16
CA GLU A 7 32.84 -9.83 37.39
C GLU A 7 32.80 -10.43 35.97
N THR A 8 31.74 -11.18 35.68
CA THR A 8 31.48 -11.60 34.29
C THR A 8 30.78 -10.43 33.62
N THR A 9 31.55 -9.54 33.00
CA THR A 9 31.04 -8.56 32.04
C THR A 9 30.39 -9.32 30.90
N THR A 10 29.07 -9.48 30.95
CA THR A 10 28.26 -9.83 29.79
C THR A 10 28.41 -8.71 28.78
N ALA A 11 29.35 -8.88 27.86
CA ALA A 11 29.36 -8.14 26.60
C ALA A 11 28.09 -8.54 25.85
N THR A 12 27.04 -7.74 26.01
CA THR A 12 25.89 -7.75 25.09
C THR A 12 26.45 -7.40 23.72
N ALA A 13 26.75 -8.43 22.92
CA ALA A 13 26.94 -8.26 21.50
C ALA A 13 25.61 -7.75 20.96
N SER A 14 25.49 -6.44 20.82
CA SER A 14 24.49 -5.82 19.96
C SER A 14 24.74 -6.39 18.56
N GLN A 15 24.03 -7.46 18.21
CA GLN A 15 23.89 -7.87 16.83
C GLN A 15 23.23 -6.69 16.12
N THR A 16 24.04 -5.93 15.39
CA THR A 16 23.56 -4.95 14.43
C THR A 16 22.61 -5.70 13.51
N ALA A 17 21.31 -5.44 13.64
CA ALA A 17 20.32 -6.02 12.76
C ALA A 17 20.76 -5.73 11.32
N PRO A 18 20.68 -6.71 10.39
CA PRO A 18 20.99 -6.43 9.00
C PRO A 18 20.11 -5.27 8.55
N THR A 19 20.73 -4.18 8.08
CA THR A 19 20.10 -2.90 7.70
C THR A 19 19.28 -2.99 6.41
N GLY A 20 18.56 -4.10 6.24
CA GLY A 20 17.49 -4.25 5.26
C GLY A 20 16.21 -4.82 5.86
N TYR A 21 16.28 -5.39 7.07
CA TYR A 21 15.09 -5.88 7.76
C TYR A 21 14.22 -4.72 8.26
N SER A 22 14.83 -3.65 8.78
CA SER A 22 14.14 -2.43 9.21
C SER A 22 13.42 -1.73 8.06
N GLU A 23 14.07 -1.61 6.91
CA GLU A 23 13.59 -0.89 5.74
C GLU A 23 12.40 -1.62 5.11
N ARG A 24 12.46 -2.95 5.03
CA ARG A 24 11.32 -3.78 4.62
C ARG A 24 10.15 -3.66 5.58
N GLN A 25 10.40 -3.71 6.89
CA GLN A 25 9.33 -3.52 7.88
C GLN A 25 8.66 -2.15 7.75
N ASP A 26 9.44 -1.09 7.51
CA ASP A 26 8.93 0.25 7.29
C ASP A 26 8.07 0.34 6.02
N LEU A 27 8.48 -0.33 4.93
CA LEU A 27 7.69 -0.44 3.70
C LEU A 27 6.35 -1.15 3.97
N VAL A 28 6.38 -2.32 4.61
CA VAL A 28 5.17 -3.08 4.94
C VAL A 28 4.23 -2.27 5.86
N GLN A 29 4.78 -1.56 6.85
CA GLN A 29 3.97 -0.69 7.70
C GLN A 29 3.39 0.51 6.94
N ALA A 30 4.12 1.06 5.98
CA ALA A 30 3.61 2.13 5.12
C ALA A 30 2.46 1.63 4.24
N ALA A 31 2.58 0.43 3.67
CA ALA A 31 1.52 -0.21 2.87
C ALA A 31 0.25 -0.45 3.72
N ARG A 32 0.39 -1.02 4.92
CA ARG A 32 -0.74 -1.17 5.85
C ARG A 32 -1.41 0.14 6.25
N LYS A 33 -0.65 1.23 6.31
CA LYS A 33 -1.22 2.55 6.60
C LYS A 33 -2.02 3.10 5.41
N LEU A 34 -1.64 2.75 4.18
CA LEU A 34 -2.34 3.11 2.95
C LEU A 34 -3.68 2.39 2.83
N GLU A 35 -3.77 1.13 3.29
CA GLU A 35 -5.02 0.35 3.34
C GLU A 35 -6.11 0.98 4.22
N ASN A 36 -5.74 1.86 5.17
CA ASN A 36 -6.69 2.56 6.03
C ASN A 36 -7.51 3.57 5.22
N THR A 37 -8.70 3.14 4.82
CA THR A 37 -9.64 3.93 4.04
C THR A 37 -10.88 4.30 4.88
N PRO A 38 -11.59 5.39 4.54
CA PRO A 38 -12.77 5.82 5.28
C PRO A 38 -14.04 5.03 4.91
N TRP A 39 -13.98 4.17 3.90
CA TRP A 39 -15.10 3.32 3.46
C TRP A 39 -14.96 1.90 4.01
N PRO A 40 -16.07 1.13 4.08
CA PRO A 40 -16.03 -0.28 4.42
C PRO A 40 -15.14 -1.09 3.47
N GLU A 41 -14.57 -2.18 3.98
CA GLU A 41 -13.77 -3.10 3.17
C GLU A 41 -14.62 -3.68 2.03
N VAL A 42 -14.13 -3.56 0.80
CA VAL A 42 -14.77 -4.07 -0.41
C VAL A 42 -14.38 -5.53 -0.57
N THR A 43 -15.34 -6.42 -0.37
CA THR A 43 -15.16 -7.88 -0.47
C THR A 43 -16.02 -8.40 -1.61
N GLU A 44 -15.69 -8.03 -2.86
CA GLU A 44 -16.48 -8.48 -4.00
C GLU A 44 -16.49 -10.01 -4.08
N ALA A 45 -17.67 -10.63 -3.97
CA ALA A 45 -17.84 -12.05 -4.23
C ALA A 45 -17.31 -12.34 -5.65
N SER A 46 -16.29 -13.20 -5.76
CA SER A 46 -15.61 -13.47 -7.02
C SER A 46 -16.62 -13.81 -8.13
N LEU A 47 -16.35 -13.38 -9.36
CA LEU A 47 -17.19 -13.69 -10.53
C LEU A 47 -17.46 -15.21 -10.64
N ALA A 48 -16.47 -16.03 -10.29
CA ALA A 48 -16.58 -17.47 -10.22
C ALA A 48 -17.63 -17.93 -9.18
N ASN A 49 -17.62 -17.35 -7.98
CA ASN A 49 -18.65 -17.62 -6.97
C ASN A 49 -20.04 -17.15 -7.41
N ARG A 50 -20.14 -15.99 -8.07
CA ARG A 50 -21.42 -15.49 -8.61
C ARG A 50 -21.98 -16.42 -9.68
N MET A 51 -21.15 -16.91 -10.61
CA MET A 51 -21.58 -17.87 -11.64
C MET A 51 -21.98 -19.22 -11.04
N VAL A 52 -21.27 -19.70 -10.02
CA VAL A 52 -21.61 -20.93 -9.30
C VAL A 52 -22.94 -20.80 -8.57
N SER A 53 -23.22 -19.67 -7.90
CA SER A 53 -24.52 -19.45 -7.26
C SER A 53 -25.67 -19.41 -8.28
N VAL A 54 -25.47 -18.78 -9.44
CA VAL A 54 -26.47 -18.74 -10.52
C VAL A 54 -26.68 -20.12 -11.17
N LEU A 55 -25.62 -20.92 -11.33
CA LEU A 55 -25.70 -22.25 -11.95
C LEU A 55 -26.25 -23.34 -11.01
N PHE A 56 -26.01 -23.23 -9.71
CA PHE A 56 -26.35 -24.28 -8.73
C PHE A 56 -27.45 -23.89 -7.75
N GLY A 57 -28.09 -22.73 -7.91
CA GLY A 57 -29.27 -22.32 -7.13
C GLY A 57 -29.03 -22.28 -5.62
N ARG A 58 -27.80 -21.97 -5.20
CA ARG A 58 -27.42 -21.93 -3.78
C ARG A 58 -27.64 -20.52 -3.25
N GLU A 59 -28.72 -20.34 -2.49
CA GLU A 59 -28.97 -19.14 -1.67
C GLU A 59 -27.84 -18.97 -0.64
N ASP A 60 -27.44 -17.72 -0.46
CA ASP A 60 -26.49 -17.19 0.53
C ASP A 60 -25.02 -17.60 0.36
N VAL A 61 -24.40 -17.11 -0.72
CA VAL A 61 -22.98 -16.71 -0.63
C VAL A 61 -23.02 -15.33 0.01
N ALA A 62 -22.43 -15.18 1.20
CA ALA A 62 -22.36 -13.92 1.94
C ALA A 62 -22.14 -12.77 0.95
N GLU A 63 -23.13 -11.89 0.86
CA GLU A 63 -23.07 -10.65 0.08
C GLU A 63 -21.92 -9.83 0.66
N GLY A 64 -20.72 -10.03 0.11
CA GLY A 64 -19.61 -9.16 0.43
C GLY A 64 -19.90 -7.77 -0.12
N THR A 65 -19.45 -6.75 0.61
CA THR A 65 -19.74 -5.35 0.30
C THR A 65 -19.26 -5.03 -1.12
N SER A 66 -20.18 -4.64 -2.00
CA SER A 66 -19.80 -4.19 -3.34
C SER A 66 -19.14 -2.82 -3.26
N ARG A 67 -18.42 -2.44 -4.34
CA ARG A 67 -17.82 -1.11 -4.43
C ARG A 67 -18.88 -0.02 -4.40
N GLU A 68 -20.01 -0.25 -5.05
CA GLU A 68 -21.16 0.65 -5.06
C GLU A 68 -21.74 0.82 -3.65
N ASP A 69 -21.90 -0.26 -2.88
CA ASP A 69 -22.39 -0.17 -1.50
C ASP A 69 -21.40 0.58 -0.60
N ALA A 70 -20.10 0.31 -0.74
CA ALA A 70 -19.06 1.02 0.01
C ALA A 70 -19.04 2.52 -0.34
N LEU A 71 -19.27 2.87 -1.61
CA LEU A 71 -19.42 4.26 -2.06
C LEU A 71 -20.62 4.93 -1.42
N GLU A 72 -21.78 4.26 -1.41
CA GLU A 72 -23.01 4.79 -0.83
C GLU A 72 -22.83 5.05 0.67
N VAL A 73 -22.28 4.08 1.40
CA VAL A 73 -21.97 4.23 2.83
C VAL A 73 -21.01 5.39 3.06
N TYR A 74 -19.98 5.52 2.24
CA TYR A 74 -19.02 6.61 2.36
C TYR A 74 -19.65 7.98 2.09
N VAL A 75 -20.41 8.14 1.00
CA VAL A 75 -21.10 9.41 0.68
C VAL A 75 -22.11 9.74 1.77
N ALA A 76 -22.88 8.76 2.26
CA ALA A 76 -23.80 8.94 3.38
C ALA A 76 -23.06 9.40 4.65
N SER A 77 -21.85 8.90 4.91
CA SER A 77 -21.03 9.35 6.03
C SER A 77 -20.63 10.83 5.91
N LEU A 78 -20.42 11.33 4.69
CA LEU A 78 -20.11 12.74 4.43
C LEU A 78 -21.34 13.64 4.64
N SER A 79 -22.54 13.12 4.40
CA SER A 79 -23.81 13.82 4.59
C SER A 79 -24.14 14.12 6.06
N ALA A 80 -23.39 13.57 7.03
CA ALA A 80 -23.51 13.97 8.44
C ALA A 80 -23.16 15.47 8.65
N ALA A 81 -22.39 16.07 7.74
CA ALA A 81 -22.12 17.51 7.70
C ALA A 81 -22.09 18.01 6.23
N PRO A 82 -23.26 18.24 5.59
CA PRO A 82 -23.36 18.44 4.15
C PRO A 82 -22.53 19.63 3.62
N SER A 83 -22.46 20.73 4.38
CA SER A 83 -21.70 21.92 3.97
C SER A 83 -20.17 21.71 3.93
N SER A 84 -19.67 20.66 4.58
CA SER A 84 -18.24 20.31 4.60
C SER A 84 -17.93 18.98 3.89
N ALA A 85 -18.90 18.39 3.19
CA ALA A 85 -18.72 17.11 2.52
C ALA A 85 -17.60 17.14 1.45
N PRO A 86 -17.56 18.11 0.51
CA PRO A 86 -16.46 18.17 -0.48
C PRO A 86 -15.09 18.37 0.16
N SER A 87 -14.96 19.28 1.13
CA SER A 87 -13.68 19.55 1.79
C SER A 87 -13.22 18.38 2.67
N THR A 88 -14.15 17.64 3.27
CA THR A 88 -13.85 16.40 4.01
C THR A 88 -13.37 15.29 3.06
N LEU A 89 -14.03 15.12 1.92
CA LEU A 89 -13.58 14.16 0.89
C LEU A 89 -12.17 14.50 0.41
N MET A 90 -11.89 15.76 0.07
CA MET A 90 -10.56 16.18 -0.39
C MET A 90 -9.50 15.95 0.69
N ARG A 91 -9.82 16.22 1.95
CA ARG A 91 -8.92 15.91 3.08
C ARG A 91 -8.63 14.41 3.20
N HIS A 92 -9.64 13.55 3.02
CA HIS A 92 -9.42 12.10 3.02
C HIS A 92 -8.51 11.68 1.86
N ALA A 93 -8.76 12.20 0.66
CA ALA A 93 -7.92 11.91 -0.50
C ALA A 93 -6.47 12.38 -0.34
N ASP A 94 -6.25 13.57 0.23
CA ASP A 94 -4.93 14.08 0.58
C ASP A 94 -4.19 13.18 1.59
N ASN A 95 -4.92 12.64 2.58
CA ASN A 95 -4.36 11.70 3.53
C ASN A 95 -3.93 10.39 2.85
N THR A 96 -4.76 9.85 1.95
CA THR A 96 -4.41 8.66 1.16
C THR A 96 -3.20 8.93 0.26
N LEU A 97 -3.16 10.07 -0.44
CA LEU A 97 -2.01 10.45 -1.27
C LEU A 97 -0.72 10.59 -0.44
N ARG A 98 -0.81 11.13 0.77
CA ARG A 98 0.34 11.22 1.69
C ARG A 98 0.83 9.84 2.13
N ALA A 99 -0.09 8.92 2.44
CA ALA A 99 0.24 7.54 2.77
C ALA A 99 0.92 6.83 1.58
N ALA A 100 0.36 6.97 0.38
CA ALA A 100 0.90 6.40 -0.85
C ALA A 100 2.30 6.94 -1.21
N ARG A 101 2.53 8.25 -1.05
CA ARG A 101 3.88 8.83 -1.21
C ARG A 101 4.86 8.30 -0.16
N THR A 102 4.39 8.00 1.05
CA THR A 102 5.22 7.35 2.08
C THR A 102 5.60 5.94 1.66
N VAL A 103 4.69 5.18 1.02
CA VAL A 103 5.01 3.86 0.45
C VAL A 103 6.12 3.97 -0.60
N ALA A 104 5.99 4.89 -1.57
CA ALA A 104 7.05 5.11 -2.57
C ALA A 104 8.40 5.43 -1.90
N GLU A 105 8.41 6.31 -0.90
CA GLU A 105 9.64 6.68 -0.21
C GLU A 105 10.27 5.51 0.57
N ARG A 106 9.46 4.73 1.31
CA ARG A 106 9.96 3.55 2.02
C ARG A 106 10.42 2.45 1.07
N GLY A 107 9.76 2.31 -0.09
CA GLY A 107 10.20 1.40 -1.14
C GLY A 107 11.58 1.77 -1.68
N ARG A 108 11.87 3.06 -1.87
CA ARG A 108 13.22 3.50 -2.29
C ARG A 108 14.27 3.15 -1.25
N LEU A 109 13.98 3.38 0.03
CA LEU A 109 14.88 3.01 1.12
C LEU A 109 15.14 1.50 1.13
N ALA A 110 14.09 0.68 0.99
CA ALA A 110 14.21 -0.78 0.87
C ALA A 110 15.06 -1.20 -0.34
N ALA A 111 14.91 -0.54 -1.49
CA ALA A 111 15.74 -0.81 -2.67
C ALA A 111 17.24 -0.50 -2.45
N THR A 112 17.54 0.48 -1.59
CA THR A 112 18.91 0.87 -1.24
C THR A 112 19.50 0.06 -0.07
N ALA A 113 18.71 -0.79 0.57
CA ALA A 113 19.18 -1.64 1.66
C ALA A 113 20.31 -2.58 1.21
N ILE A 114 21.07 -3.10 2.18
CA ILE A 114 22.16 -4.08 1.90
C ILE A 114 21.60 -5.32 1.19
N ASN A 115 20.39 -5.74 1.56
CA ASN A 115 19.71 -6.90 1.00
C ASN A 115 18.30 -6.50 0.53
N PRO A 116 18.16 -5.90 -0.66
CA PRO A 116 16.84 -5.65 -1.25
C PRO A 116 16.15 -6.99 -1.52
N SER A 117 14.84 -7.06 -1.33
CA SER A 117 14.05 -8.28 -1.48
C SER A 117 13.11 -8.17 -2.67
N THR A 118 13.01 -9.23 -3.47
CA THR A 118 12.00 -9.33 -4.53
C THR A 118 10.58 -9.32 -3.98
N ASP A 119 10.38 -9.71 -2.71
CA ASP A 119 9.07 -9.64 -2.05
C ASP A 119 8.59 -8.19 -1.88
N ASP A 120 9.51 -7.22 -1.82
CA ASP A 120 9.17 -5.80 -1.69
C ASP A 120 8.46 -5.30 -2.97
N ILE A 121 8.70 -5.95 -4.13
CA ILE A 121 7.99 -5.67 -5.39
C ILE A 121 6.50 -6.01 -5.22
N ALA A 122 6.18 -7.16 -4.62
CA ALA A 122 4.79 -7.56 -4.41
C ALA A 122 4.04 -6.56 -3.51
N VAL A 123 4.70 -6.06 -2.45
CA VAL A 123 4.14 -5.03 -1.57
C VAL A 123 3.88 -3.72 -2.33
N LEU A 124 4.79 -3.32 -3.22
CA LEU A 124 4.64 -2.10 -4.03
C LEU A 124 3.53 -2.24 -5.09
N GLU A 125 3.41 -3.40 -5.72
CA GLU A 125 2.34 -3.71 -6.68
C GLU A 125 0.96 -3.74 -6.02
N GLU A 126 0.85 -4.34 -4.83
CA GLU A 126 -0.36 -4.31 -4.02
C GLU A 126 -0.76 -2.86 -3.68
N ALA A 127 0.18 -2.06 -3.20
CA ALA A 127 -0.04 -0.64 -2.94
C ALA A 127 -0.50 0.14 -4.20
N ILE A 128 0.02 -0.19 -5.40
CA ILE A 128 -0.50 0.40 -6.66
C ILE A 128 -1.97 0.05 -6.86
N GLY A 129 -2.36 -1.19 -6.57
CA GLY A 129 -3.76 -1.63 -6.55
C GLY A 129 -4.63 -0.76 -5.63
N ASP A 130 -4.19 -0.58 -4.39
CA ASP A 130 -4.91 0.22 -3.38
C ASP A 130 -5.05 1.68 -3.77
N VAL A 131 -4.00 2.28 -4.34
CA VAL A 131 -4.03 3.67 -4.81
C VAL A 131 -4.99 3.82 -6.00
N ARG A 132 -5.06 2.84 -6.90
CA ARG A 132 -6.03 2.82 -8.01
C ARG A 132 -7.46 2.72 -7.49
N ALA A 133 -7.72 1.78 -6.57
CA ALA A 133 -9.03 1.61 -5.96
C ALA A 133 -9.49 2.89 -5.22
N SER A 134 -8.58 3.48 -4.44
CA SER A 134 -8.85 4.73 -3.72
C SER A 134 -9.14 5.90 -4.66
N ARG A 135 -8.38 6.05 -5.75
CA ARG A 135 -8.63 7.07 -6.78
C ARG A 135 -10.04 6.94 -7.33
N ASP A 136 -10.41 5.72 -7.74
CA ASP A 136 -11.70 5.46 -8.35
C ASP A 136 -12.83 5.76 -7.35
N MET A 137 -12.65 5.40 -6.07
CA MET A 137 -13.57 5.74 -5.00
C MET A 137 -13.76 7.23 -4.77
N TYR A 138 -12.66 7.99 -4.63
CA TYR A 138 -12.76 9.42 -4.39
C TYR A 138 -13.33 10.17 -5.60
N ILE A 139 -12.99 9.77 -6.83
CA ILE A 139 -13.57 10.36 -8.04
C ILE A 139 -15.07 10.08 -8.13
N ALA A 140 -15.50 8.85 -7.83
CA ALA A 140 -16.92 8.49 -7.83
C ALA A 140 -17.69 9.30 -6.78
N ALA A 141 -17.17 9.37 -5.55
CA ALA A 141 -17.78 10.16 -4.47
C ALA A 141 -17.85 11.66 -4.82
N LEU A 142 -16.79 12.22 -5.41
CA LEU A 142 -16.78 13.64 -5.81
C LEU A 142 -17.80 13.93 -6.91
N LYS A 143 -17.95 13.02 -7.90
CA LYS A 143 -18.98 13.12 -8.94
C LYS A 143 -20.39 13.00 -8.35
N GLN A 144 -20.60 12.10 -7.38
CA GLN A 144 -21.87 11.95 -6.70
C GLN A 144 -22.24 13.23 -5.95
N LEU A 145 -21.34 13.79 -5.15
CA LEU A 145 -21.58 15.06 -4.45
C LEU A 145 -21.90 16.21 -5.44
N LYS A 146 -21.25 16.24 -6.61
CA LYS A 146 -21.57 17.25 -7.64
C LYS A 146 -22.99 17.07 -8.18
N SER A 147 -23.41 15.83 -8.41
CA SER A 147 -24.78 15.49 -8.81
C SER A 147 -25.81 15.84 -7.73
N ASP A 148 -25.44 15.72 -6.46
CA ASP A 148 -26.28 16.04 -5.30
C ASP A 148 -26.35 17.57 -5.03
N GLY A 149 -25.72 18.39 -5.88
CA GLY A 149 -25.80 19.84 -5.85
C GLY A 149 -24.72 20.54 -5.02
N HIS A 150 -23.71 19.82 -4.54
CA HIS A 150 -22.56 20.43 -3.88
C HIS A 150 -21.71 21.24 -4.88
N MET A 151 -21.26 22.43 -4.47
CA MET A 151 -20.33 23.23 -5.29
C MET A 151 -18.94 22.60 -5.29
N ILE A 152 -18.56 22.04 -6.44
CA ILE A 152 -17.26 21.45 -6.70
C ILE A 152 -16.65 22.14 -7.93
N PRO A 153 -15.47 22.76 -7.82
CA PRO A 153 -14.77 23.35 -8.95
C PRO A 153 -14.58 22.34 -10.09
N ASP A 154 -14.73 22.80 -11.33
CA ASP A 154 -14.66 21.92 -12.51
C ASP A 154 -13.29 21.25 -12.72
N GLY A 155 -12.23 21.76 -12.08
CA GLY A 155 -10.87 21.21 -12.11
C GLY A 155 -10.61 20.09 -11.10
N ASP A 156 -11.34 20.01 -10.00
CA ASP A 156 -10.99 19.16 -8.85
C ASP A 156 -10.90 17.67 -9.22
N VAL A 157 -11.81 17.18 -10.07
CA VAL A 157 -11.78 15.78 -10.54
C VAL A 157 -10.50 15.49 -11.33
N ALA A 158 -10.11 16.39 -12.24
CA ALA A 158 -8.94 16.22 -13.09
C ALA A 158 -7.64 16.34 -12.30
N GLU A 159 -7.57 17.31 -11.38
CA GLU A 159 -6.44 17.50 -10.48
C GLU A 159 -6.25 16.29 -9.57
N LEU A 160 -7.33 15.78 -8.98
CA LEU A 160 -7.30 14.60 -8.14
C LEU A 160 -6.82 13.36 -8.93
N GLN A 161 -7.39 13.15 -10.12
CA GLN A 161 -6.96 12.07 -11.02
C GLN A 161 -5.47 12.17 -11.37
N ALA A 162 -4.98 13.38 -11.67
CA ALA A 162 -3.58 13.62 -12.00
C ALA A 162 -2.66 13.33 -10.79
N ALA A 163 -3.04 13.76 -9.59
CA ALA A 163 -2.27 13.52 -8.38
C ALA A 163 -2.12 12.02 -8.08
N PHE A 164 -3.21 11.26 -8.13
CA PHE A 164 -3.19 9.79 -7.98
C PHE A 164 -2.37 9.12 -9.08
N SER A 165 -2.53 9.55 -10.33
CA SER A 165 -1.77 8.99 -11.46
C SER A 165 -0.27 9.23 -11.33
N GLN A 166 0.14 10.39 -10.83
CA GLN A 166 1.54 10.67 -10.55
C GLN A 166 2.07 9.76 -9.43
N THR A 167 1.33 9.62 -8.32
CA THR A 167 1.76 8.77 -7.22
C THR A 167 1.84 7.28 -7.61
N ILE A 168 0.93 6.78 -8.45
CA ILE A 168 1.03 5.42 -9.02
C ILE A 168 2.33 5.25 -9.82
N ARG A 169 2.70 6.24 -10.64
CA ARG A 169 3.97 6.21 -11.37
C ARG A 169 5.17 6.22 -10.43
N ASP A 170 5.14 7.04 -9.38
CA ASP A 170 6.23 7.13 -8.41
C ASP A 170 6.45 5.79 -7.68
N ILE A 171 5.37 5.09 -7.32
CA ILE A 171 5.45 3.74 -6.71
C ILE A 171 5.96 2.73 -7.75
N GLY A 172 5.46 2.76 -8.99
CA GLY A 172 5.92 1.87 -10.07
C GLY A 172 7.42 2.01 -10.36
N SER A 173 7.92 3.24 -10.50
CA SER A 173 9.37 3.48 -10.67
C SER A 173 10.19 3.01 -9.47
N THR A 174 9.59 2.97 -8.28
CA THR A 174 10.24 2.40 -7.09
C THR A 174 10.28 0.88 -7.15
N ALA A 175 9.22 0.23 -7.64
CA ALA A 175 9.21 -1.22 -7.86
C ALA A 175 10.26 -1.64 -8.90
N ASP A 176 10.39 -0.89 -9.99
CA ASP A 176 11.44 -1.09 -11.00
C ASP A 176 12.84 -1.01 -10.39
N LEU A 177 13.08 -0.02 -9.52
CA LEU A 177 14.35 0.14 -8.81
C LEU A 177 14.64 -1.06 -7.88
N VAL A 178 13.65 -1.55 -7.13
CA VAL A 178 13.80 -2.76 -6.29
C VAL A 178 14.16 -3.97 -7.16
N ALA A 179 13.49 -4.13 -8.30
CA ALA A 179 13.75 -5.23 -9.22
C ALA A 179 15.18 -5.19 -9.77
N GLU A 180 15.62 -4.04 -10.30
CA GLU A 180 16.98 -3.84 -10.81
C GLU A 180 18.04 -4.18 -9.74
N ARG A 181 17.87 -3.65 -8.52
CA ARG A 181 18.80 -3.85 -7.41
C ARG A 181 18.86 -5.30 -6.93
N SER A 182 17.72 -5.97 -6.88
CA SER A 182 17.63 -7.37 -6.49
C SER A 182 18.32 -8.27 -7.52
N MET A 183 18.11 -8.02 -8.82
CA MET A 183 18.73 -8.80 -9.90
C MET A 183 20.24 -8.61 -9.98
N ALA A 184 20.75 -7.38 -9.85
CA ALA A 184 22.18 -7.10 -9.89
C ALA A 184 22.97 -7.87 -8.81
N LYS A 185 22.35 -8.11 -7.65
CA LYS A 185 22.95 -8.88 -6.55
C LYS A 185 22.98 -10.40 -6.84
N HIS A 186 21.95 -10.94 -7.49
CA HIS A 186 21.95 -12.34 -7.89
C HIS A 186 23.10 -12.64 -8.87
N GLN A 187 23.32 -11.76 -9.83
CA GLN A 187 24.41 -11.88 -10.79
C GLN A 187 25.80 -11.85 -10.13
N THR A 188 26.03 -10.93 -9.17
CA THR A 188 27.31 -10.88 -8.45
C THR A 188 27.54 -12.09 -7.55
N SER A 189 26.47 -12.65 -6.96
CA SER A 189 26.55 -13.85 -6.13
C SER A 189 26.87 -15.12 -6.95
N GLU A 190 26.27 -15.26 -8.14
CA GLU A 190 26.54 -16.38 -9.06
C GLU A 190 27.97 -16.39 -9.59
N LEU A 191 28.53 -15.21 -9.91
CA LEU A 191 29.92 -15.07 -10.34
C LEU A 191 30.90 -15.48 -9.22
N ALA A 192 30.67 -15.03 -7.99
CA ALA A 192 31.51 -15.39 -6.84
C ALA A 192 31.45 -16.88 -6.47
N ALA A 193 30.26 -17.50 -6.56
CA ALA A 193 30.10 -18.94 -6.33
C ALA A 193 30.80 -19.79 -7.42
N SER A 194 30.80 -19.30 -8.66
CA SER A 194 31.46 -19.97 -9.79
C SER A 194 32.99 -19.96 -9.66
N GLU A 195 33.58 -18.87 -9.14
CA GLU A 195 35.04 -18.79 -8.87
C GLU A 195 35.48 -19.71 -7.72
N THR A 196 34.63 -19.90 -6.71
CA THR A 196 34.97 -20.73 -5.54
C THR A 196 34.90 -22.23 -5.85
N THR A 197 34.09 -22.63 -6.83
CA THR A 197 33.93 -24.05 -7.24
C THR A 197 35.01 -24.49 -8.25
N ALA A 198 35.78 -23.54 -8.80
CA ALA A 198 36.83 -23.79 -9.79
C ALA A 198 38.25 -23.89 -9.18
N GLN A 199 38.38 -23.94 -7.85
CA GLN A 199 39.62 -24.18 -7.11
C GLN A 199 39.59 -25.56 -6.42
#